data_AF-A0A9E2CGE1-F1
#
_entry.id   AF-A0A9E2CGE1-F1
#
_cell.length_a   1.000
_cell.length_b   1.000
_cell.length_c   1.000
_cell.angle_alpha   90.00
_cell.angle_beta   90.00
_cell.angle_gamma   90.00
#
_symmetry.space_group_name_H-M   'P 1'
#
loop_
_entity.id
_entity.type
_entity.pdbx_description
1 polymer ?
#
loop_
_entity_poly.entity_id
_entity_poly.type
_entity_poly.pdbx_seq_one_letter_code
_entity_poly.pdbx_strand_id
1 'polypeptide(L)'
;MTLDDLARTTGEWLSCVGPLSDVVISSRIRLARNLAGYPFLSMASASERAEVYRVLSERIASTSVGRDALHIDVEAADPVDRQILVERQLISRQHAVDEGSRGVSVALSEVRALMINEED
;
A
#
# COMPACT_ATOMS: atom_id res chain seq x y z
N MET A 1 13.19 -8.55 -1.02
CA MET A 1 13.00 -7.42 -0.11
C MET A 1 11.99 -7.85 0.93
N THR A 2 12.36 -7.81 2.20
CA THR A 2 11.47 -8.01 3.35
C THR A 2 11.14 -6.67 4.01
N LEU A 3 10.23 -6.66 4.98
CA LEU A 3 9.97 -5.46 5.80
C LEU A 3 11.21 -5.02 6.59
N ASP A 4 12.04 -5.96 7.04
CA ASP A 4 13.33 -5.65 7.69
C ASP A 4 14.29 -4.91 6.76
N ASP A 5 14.27 -5.22 5.45
CA ASP A 5 15.09 -4.50 4.47
C ASP A 5 14.66 -3.03 4.37
N LEU A 6 13.35 -2.76 4.42
CA LEU A 6 12.81 -1.39 4.44
C LEU A 6 13.33 -0.63 5.65
N ALA A 7 13.40 -1.25 6.83
CA ALA A 7 13.88 -0.57 8.04
C ALA A 7 15.37 -0.16 7.98
N ARG A 8 16.17 -0.82 7.14
CA ARG A 8 17.63 -0.62 7.05
C ARG A 8 18.07 0.37 5.97
N THR A 9 17.22 0.68 5.01
CA THR A 9 17.52 1.63 3.93
C THR A 9 16.98 3.01 4.24
N THR A 10 17.39 4.05 3.51
CA THR A 10 16.66 5.33 3.52
C THR A 10 15.50 5.25 2.52
N GLY A 11 14.34 5.78 2.90
CA GLY A 11 13.17 5.75 2.01
C GLY A 11 13.40 6.58 0.75
N GLU A 12 12.98 6.05 -0.39
CA GLU A 12 13.25 6.66 -1.70
C GLU A 12 12.66 8.07 -1.83
N TRP A 13 11.58 8.38 -1.12
CA TRP A 13 10.96 9.71 -1.10
C TRP A 13 11.84 10.80 -0.45
N LEU A 14 12.92 10.42 0.24
CA LEU A 14 13.91 11.31 0.84
C LEU A 14 15.19 11.44 0.00
N SER A 15 15.26 10.83 -1.18
CA SER A 15 16.45 10.85 -2.03
C SER A 15 16.81 12.24 -2.58
N CYS A 16 15.86 13.19 -2.60
CA CYS A 16 16.06 14.61 -2.96
C CYS A 16 16.75 14.85 -4.31
N VAL A 17 16.49 14.02 -5.33
CA VAL A 17 17.14 14.08 -6.66
C VAL A 17 16.32 14.86 -7.72
N GLY A 18 15.18 15.44 -7.33
CA GLY A 18 14.26 16.13 -8.25
C GLY A 18 14.56 17.63 -8.45
N PRO A 19 13.87 18.30 -9.39
CA PRO A 19 13.92 19.76 -9.52
C PRO A 19 13.46 20.43 -8.22
N LEU A 20 14.14 21.52 -7.82
CA LEU A 20 13.84 22.29 -6.60
C LEU A 20 13.91 21.45 -5.31
N SER A 21 14.81 20.46 -5.25
CA SER A 21 14.98 19.59 -4.08
C SER A 21 15.54 20.28 -2.84
N ASP A 22 15.97 21.53 -2.96
CA ASP A 22 16.31 22.43 -1.85
C ASP A 22 15.07 22.89 -1.06
N VAL A 23 13.88 22.84 -1.67
CA VAL A 23 12.61 23.26 -1.05
C VAL A 23 11.58 22.13 -1.03
N VAL A 24 11.44 21.39 -2.13
CA VAL A 24 10.43 20.35 -2.32
C VAL A 24 11.01 18.99 -1.94
N ILE A 25 10.48 18.40 -0.86
CA ILE A 25 10.95 17.10 -0.37
C ILE A 25 10.50 15.95 -1.28
N SER A 26 9.21 15.91 -1.64
CA SER A 26 8.67 14.87 -2.53
C SER A 26 7.39 15.33 -3.23
N SER A 27 7.05 14.65 -4.32
CA SER A 27 5.76 14.81 -5.03
C SER A 27 5.07 13.46 -5.10
N ARG A 28 3.75 13.43 -4.84
CA ARG A 28 2.98 12.18 -4.77
C ARG A 28 1.64 12.34 -5.49
N ILE A 29 1.31 11.34 -6.31
CA ILE A 29 0.02 11.23 -7.00
C ILE A 29 -0.71 10.01 -6.45
N ARG A 30 -2.00 10.15 -6.15
CA ARG A 30 -2.88 9.06 -5.72
C ARG A 30 -4.07 8.96 -6.67
N LEU A 31 -4.45 7.72 -7.02
CA LEU A 31 -5.61 7.43 -7.84
C LEU A 31 -6.53 6.49 -7.08
N ALA A 32 -7.65 7.04 -6.61
CA ALA A 32 -8.73 6.35 -5.91
C ALA A 32 -9.67 5.63 -6.91
N ARG A 33 -9.96 4.34 -6.73
CA ARG A 33 -10.84 3.56 -7.60
C ARG A 33 -11.60 2.51 -6.80
N ASN A 34 -12.92 2.44 -7.04
CA ASN A 34 -13.79 1.39 -6.52
C ASN A 34 -14.05 0.33 -7.61
N LEU A 35 -14.30 -0.92 -7.21
CA LEU A 35 -14.54 -2.05 -8.12
C LEU A 35 -16.02 -2.19 -8.45
N ALA A 36 -16.36 -2.24 -9.75
CA ALA A 36 -17.73 -2.46 -10.20
C ALA A 36 -18.24 -3.85 -9.75
N GLY A 37 -19.49 -3.91 -9.28
CA GLY A 37 -20.12 -5.13 -8.78
C GLY A 37 -19.97 -5.36 -7.27
N TYR A 38 -19.23 -4.50 -6.57
CA TYR A 38 -19.10 -4.52 -5.11
C TYR A 38 -19.66 -3.22 -4.50
N PRO A 39 -20.23 -3.27 -3.28
CA PRO A 39 -20.59 -2.07 -2.55
C PRO A 39 -19.35 -1.27 -2.14
N PHE A 40 -19.53 0.04 -1.92
CA PHE A 40 -18.50 0.88 -1.30
C PHE A 40 -18.08 0.31 0.06
N LEU A 41 -16.83 0.53 0.45
CA LEU A 41 -16.23 -0.09 1.64
C LEU A 41 -17.03 0.16 2.93
N SER A 42 -17.63 1.34 3.07
CA SER A 42 -18.48 1.71 4.21
C SER A 42 -19.74 0.85 4.38
N MET A 43 -20.20 0.20 3.31
CA MET A 43 -21.37 -0.67 3.28
C MET A 43 -21.02 -2.14 3.02
N ALA A 44 -19.77 -2.44 2.70
CA ALA A 44 -19.32 -3.78 2.36
C ALA A 44 -19.23 -4.67 3.60
N SER A 45 -19.73 -5.89 3.49
CA SER A 45 -19.58 -6.93 4.50
C SER A 45 -18.13 -7.41 4.59
N ALA A 46 -17.76 -8.02 5.72
CA ALA A 46 -16.44 -8.60 5.90
C ALA A 46 -16.11 -9.68 4.84
N SER A 47 -17.11 -10.45 4.40
CA SER A 47 -16.96 -11.44 3.32
C SER A 47 -16.69 -10.80 1.97
N GLU A 48 -17.38 -9.71 1.62
CA GLU A 48 -17.15 -8.99 0.36
C GLU A 48 -15.76 -8.34 0.36
N ARG A 49 -15.35 -7.75 1.48
CA ARG A 49 -14.00 -7.16 1.63
C ARG A 49 -12.92 -8.23 1.46
N ALA A 50 -13.10 -9.40 2.06
CA ALA A 50 -12.18 -10.53 1.91
C ALA A 50 -12.14 -11.04 0.46
N GLU A 51 -13.28 -11.07 -0.23
CA GLU A 51 -13.36 -11.47 -1.64
C GLU A 51 -12.63 -10.48 -2.54
N VAL A 52 -12.90 -9.17 -2.39
CA VAL A 52 -12.21 -8.10 -3.13
C VAL A 52 -10.71 -8.18 -2.89
N TYR A 53 -10.29 -8.33 -1.63
CA TYR A 53 -8.88 -8.49 -1.28
C TYR A 53 -8.24 -9.68 -1.99
N ARG A 54 -8.88 -10.84 -1.97
CA ARG A 54 -8.40 -12.06 -2.63
C ARG A 54 -8.29 -11.87 -4.15
N VAL A 55 -9.35 -11.41 -4.80
CA VAL A 55 -9.41 -11.22 -6.26
C VAL A 55 -8.35 -10.21 -6.72
N LEU A 56 -8.24 -9.06 -6.03
CA LEU A 56 -7.25 -8.05 -6.39
C LEU A 56 -5.83 -8.55 -6.14
N SER A 57 -5.56 -9.18 -5.00
CA SER A 57 -4.23 -9.70 -4.68
C SER A 57 -3.74 -10.71 -5.72
N GLU A 58 -4.60 -11.67 -6.11
CA GLU A 58 -4.30 -12.66 -7.16
C GLU A 58 -4.03 -11.98 -8.52
N ARG A 59 -4.87 -10.99 -8.89
CA ARG A 59 -4.73 -10.27 -10.16
C ARG A 59 -3.47 -9.42 -10.19
N ILE A 60 -3.19 -8.67 -9.12
CA ILE A 60 -2.00 -7.81 -9.03
C ILE A 60 -0.75 -8.68 -9.13
N ALA A 61 -0.67 -9.78 -8.39
CA ALA A 61 0.47 -10.71 -8.44
C ALA A 61 0.72 -11.29 -9.84
N SER A 62 -0.33 -11.43 -10.66
CA SER A 62 -0.20 -11.89 -12.06
C SER A 62 0.33 -10.82 -13.03
N THR A 63 0.29 -9.53 -12.66
CA THR A 63 0.78 -8.44 -13.51
C THR A 63 2.31 -8.31 -13.44
N SER A 64 2.94 -7.66 -14.42
CA SER A 64 4.36 -7.29 -14.32
C SER A 64 4.62 -6.38 -13.12
N VAL A 65 3.70 -5.48 -12.80
CA VAL A 65 3.83 -4.54 -11.69
C VAL A 65 3.83 -5.25 -10.34
N GLY A 66 2.99 -6.26 -10.15
CA GLY A 66 2.94 -7.03 -8.91
C GLY A 66 4.09 -8.03 -8.75
N ARG A 67 4.61 -8.59 -9.85
CA ARG A 67 5.77 -9.51 -9.79
C ARG A 67 7.02 -8.85 -9.21
N ASP A 68 7.19 -7.55 -9.44
CA ASP A 68 8.31 -6.75 -8.90
C ASP A 68 7.89 -5.95 -7.65
N ALA A 69 6.98 -6.51 -6.84
CA ALA A 69 6.47 -5.89 -5.63
C ALA A 69 6.49 -6.83 -4.41
N LEU A 70 6.67 -6.24 -3.24
CA LEU A 70 6.44 -6.86 -1.95
C LEU A 70 4.95 -6.74 -1.60
N HIS A 71 4.26 -7.87 -1.50
CA HIS A 71 2.88 -7.95 -1.07
C HIS A 71 2.80 -8.13 0.44
N ILE A 72 2.04 -7.26 1.11
CA ILE A 72 1.89 -7.25 2.56
C ILE A 72 0.40 -7.30 2.88
N ASP A 73 0.02 -8.31 3.66
CA ASP A 73 -1.26 -8.32 4.36
C ASP A 73 -1.15 -7.37 5.56
N VAL A 74 -1.88 -6.26 5.51
CA VAL A 74 -1.80 -5.22 6.54
C VAL A 74 -2.56 -5.65 7.79
N GLU A 75 -3.58 -6.49 7.64
CA GLU A 75 -4.34 -7.04 8.77
C GLU A 75 -3.50 -8.03 9.59
N ALA A 76 -2.69 -8.83 8.90
CA ALA A 76 -1.81 -9.81 9.53
C ALA A 76 -0.45 -9.23 9.98
N ALA A 77 -0.06 -8.05 9.52
CA ALA A 77 1.21 -7.41 9.87
C ALA A 77 1.23 -6.95 11.34
N ASP A 78 2.40 -6.99 11.98
CA ASP A 78 2.57 -6.50 13.34
C ASP A 78 2.39 -4.97 13.42
N PRO A 79 1.97 -4.40 14.57
CA PRO A 79 1.77 -2.96 14.71
C PRO A 79 3.02 -2.11 14.36
N VAL A 80 4.22 -2.63 14.66
CA VAL A 80 5.49 -1.97 14.32
C VAL A 80 5.72 -1.94 12.81
N ASP A 81 5.42 -3.04 12.12
CA ASP A 81 5.52 -3.14 10.67
C ASP A 81 4.56 -2.18 9.97
N ARG A 82 3.33 -2.08 10.47
CA ARG A 82 2.35 -1.10 9.98
C ARG A 82 2.86 0.33 10.16
N GLN A 83 3.47 0.63 11.31
CA GLN A 83 4.04 1.94 11.59
C GLN A 83 5.18 2.28 10.62
N ILE A 84 6.07 1.32 10.32
CA ILE A 84 7.14 1.50 9.32
C ILE A 84 6.54 1.87 7.96
N LEU A 85 5.49 1.18 7.51
CA LEU A 85 4.84 1.46 6.22
C LEU A 85 4.21 2.85 6.17
N VAL A 86 3.66 3.34 7.28
CA VAL A 86 3.13 4.71 7.40
C VAL A 86 4.24 5.74 7.32
N GLU A 87 5.31 5.56 8.10
CA GLU A 87 6.45 6.50 8.14
C GLU A 87 7.19 6.56 6.80
N ARG A 88 7.20 5.44 6.07
CA ARG A 88 7.69 5.33 4.70
C ARG A 88 6.79 5.96 3.65
N GLN A 89 5.64 6.52 4.05
CA GLN A 89 4.63 7.07 3.15
C GLN A 89 4.04 6.04 2.19
N LEU A 90 4.16 4.74 2.45
CA LEU A 90 3.70 3.67 1.56
C LEU A 90 2.20 3.40 1.73
N ILE A 91 1.71 3.46 2.97
CA ILE A 91 0.28 3.37 3.30
C ILE A 91 -0.22 4.63 4.00
N SER A 92 -1.54 4.80 4.10
CA SER A 92 -2.13 5.86 4.92
C SER A 92 -2.19 5.43 6.40
N ARG A 93 -2.33 6.42 7.29
CA ARG A 93 -2.57 6.15 8.72
C ARG A 93 -3.88 5.38 8.95
N GLN A 94 -4.91 5.69 8.16
CA GLN A 94 -6.20 5.03 8.25
C GLN A 94 -6.07 3.54 7.88
N HIS A 95 -5.35 3.26 6.79
CA HIS A 95 -5.08 1.90 6.32
C HIS A 95 -4.39 1.01 7.35
N ALA A 96 -3.54 1.61 8.19
CA ALA A 96 -2.79 0.91 9.24
C ALA A 96 -3.65 0.56 10.47
N VAL A 97 -4.72 1.33 10.72
CA VAL A 97 -5.48 1.29 11.98
C VAL A 97 -6.86 0.65 11.82
N ASP A 98 -7.50 0.76 10.66
CA ASP A 98 -8.83 0.18 10.45
C ASP A 98 -8.81 -1.36 10.67
N GLU A 99 -9.97 -2.02 10.59
CA GLU A 99 -10.11 -3.49 10.72
C GLU A 99 -10.62 -4.17 9.42
N GLY A 100 -10.27 -5.43 9.19
CA GLY A 100 -10.71 -6.24 8.05
C GLY A 100 -9.66 -6.49 6.97
N SER A 101 -10.03 -7.29 5.96
CA SER A 101 -9.10 -7.76 4.92
C SER A 101 -8.54 -6.60 4.10
N ARG A 102 -7.25 -6.31 4.27
CA ARG A 102 -6.54 -5.22 3.62
C ARG A 102 -5.13 -5.64 3.26
N GLY A 103 -4.57 -4.97 2.26
CA GLY A 103 -3.16 -5.11 2.00
C GLY A 103 -2.58 -3.96 1.21
N VAL A 104 -1.29 -4.07 0.99
CA VAL A 104 -0.54 -3.17 0.13
C VAL A 104 0.45 -3.97 -0.70
N SER A 105 0.60 -3.57 -1.96
CA SER A 105 1.66 -4.07 -2.85
C SER A 105 2.64 -2.93 -3.09
N VAL A 106 3.87 -3.08 -2.61
CA VAL A 106 4.91 -2.04 -2.66
C VAL A 106 5.98 -2.44 -3.67
N ALA A 107 6.25 -1.61 -4.67
CA ALA A 107 7.34 -1.86 -5.61
C ALA A 107 8.69 -1.89 -4.87
N LEU A 108 9.64 -2.72 -5.33
CA LEU A 108 10.96 -2.83 -4.70
C LEU A 108 11.74 -1.51 -4.63
N SER A 109 11.41 -0.54 -5.49
CA SER A 109 11.99 0.80 -5.48
C SER A 109 11.28 1.78 -4.54
N GLU A 110 10.27 1.36 -3.79
CA GLU A 110 9.44 2.17 -2.87
C GLU A 110 8.66 3.34 -3.52
N VAL A 111 8.83 3.61 -4.82
CA VAL A 111 8.16 4.72 -5.54
C VAL A 111 6.70 4.46 -5.91
N ARG A 112 6.21 3.21 -5.75
CA ARG A 112 4.83 2.83 -6.05
C ARG A 112 4.29 1.94 -4.95
N ALA A 113 3.09 2.28 -4.48
CA ALA A 113 2.32 1.47 -3.55
C ALA A 113 0.87 1.37 -4.03
N LEU A 114 0.34 0.16 -4.07
CA LEU A 114 -1.05 -0.12 -4.40
C LEU A 114 -1.75 -0.64 -3.15
N MET A 115 -2.63 0.18 -2.58
CA MET A 115 -3.41 -0.16 -1.39
C MET A 115 -4.73 -0.82 -1.82
N ILE A 116 -5.18 -1.81 -1.05
CA ILE A 116 -6.44 -2.54 -1.31
C ILE A 116 -7.32 -2.42 -0.07
N ASN A 117 -8.59 -2.02 -0.26
CA ASN A 117 -9.60 -1.85 0.79
C ASN A 117 -9.20 -0.75 1.82
N GLU A 118 -8.78 0.41 1.31
CA GLU A 118 -8.42 1.56 2.16
C GLU A 118 -9.64 2.43 2.45
N GLU A 119 -9.84 3.56 1.77
CA GLU A 119 -11.12 4.29 1.75
C GLU A 119 -12.02 3.85 0.58
N ASP A 120 -11.40 3.39 -0.51
CA ASP A 120 -12.01 2.91 -1.76
C ASP A 120 -11.90 1.38 -1.96
#